data_AF-A0A2V8K1U1-F1
#
_entry.id   AF-A0A2V8K1U1-F1
#
_cell.length_a   1.000
_cell.length_b   1.000
_cell.length_c   1.000
_cell.angle_alpha   90.00
_cell.angle_beta   90.00
_cell.angle_gamma   90.00
#
_symmetry.space_group_name_H-M   'P 1'
#
loop_
_entity.id
_entity.type
_entity.pdbx_description
1 polymer ?
#
loop_
_entity_poly.entity_id
_entity_poly.type
_entity_poly.pdbx_seq_one_letter_code
_entity_poly.pdbx_strand_id
1 'polypeptide(L)'
;MRIEIRLNGEAREIPESLNIAQMLEHFEFPKDRVAVERNRAIVPKPQWESVSLGQGDEVEVVHFVGGGSGTDAPFVIAGRTFKSRLIVGTGKYSSNQVMAEAHRRSGTEMVTVAVRRIDLKAPKGQSLLDYIDRERIMILPNTAACYNVEDAVRTARLGREAGLSNWVKLEVIGDERTLFPDTGALIEATKIL
;
A
#
# COMPACT_ATOMS: atom_id res chain seq x y z
N MET A 1 -11.89 48.06 -9.32
CA MET A 1 -11.35 47.86 -7.97
C MET A 1 -10.93 46.40 -7.84
N ARG A 2 -9.94 46.11 -6.99
CA ARG A 2 -9.39 44.76 -6.78
C ARG A 2 -9.59 44.35 -5.33
N ILE A 3 -9.75 43.05 -5.11
CA ILE A 3 -9.79 42.43 -3.79
C ILE A 3 -8.67 41.42 -3.68
N GLU A 4 -8.19 41.21 -2.46
CA GLU A 4 -7.24 40.16 -2.13
C GLU A 4 -8.00 38.93 -1.59
N ILE A 5 -7.66 37.74 -2.08
CA ILE A 5 -8.13 36.45 -1.58
C ILE A 5 -6.92 35.55 -1.29
N ARG A 6 -7.11 34.44 -0.56
CA ARG A 6 -6.14 33.34 -0.48
C ARG A 6 -6.64 32.17 -1.31
N LEU A 7 -5.94 31.81 -2.38
CA LEU A 7 -6.25 30.70 -3.27
C LEU A 7 -5.23 29.58 -3.07
N ASN A 8 -5.66 28.41 -2.63
CA ASN A 8 -4.80 27.26 -2.31
C ASN A 8 -3.62 27.64 -1.39
N GLY A 9 -3.92 28.44 -0.37
CA GLY A 9 -2.94 28.96 0.60
C GLY A 9 -2.14 30.19 0.17
N GLU A 10 -2.17 30.61 -1.09
CA GLU A 10 -1.40 31.76 -1.61
C GLU A 10 -2.27 33.01 -1.79
N ALA A 11 -1.75 34.18 -1.39
CA ALA A 11 -2.43 35.45 -1.62
C ALA A 11 -2.49 35.79 -3.11
N ARG A 12 -3.65 36.27 -3.57
CA ARG A 12 -3.92 36.67 -4.95
C ARG A 12 -4.82 37.90 -4.99
N GLU A 13 -4.48 38.87 -5.82
CA GLU A 13 -5.40 39.96 -6.18
C GLU A 13 -6.26 39.57 -7.39
N ILE A 14 -7.57 39.76 -7.27
CA ILE A 14 -8.53 39.53 -8.35
C ILE A 14 -9.48 40.73 -8.52
N PRO A 15 -10.15 40.88 -9.67
CA PRO A 15 -11.25 41.83 -9.80
C PRO A 15 -12.34 41.60 -8.74
N GLU A 16 -12.85 42.67 -8.15
CA GLU A 16 -13.84 42.65 -7.04
C GLU A 16 -15.18 41.97 -7.39
N SER A 17 -15.43 41.66 -8.66
CA SER A 17 -16.72 41.16 -9.15
C SER A 17 -16.72 39.67 -9.54
N LEU A 18 -15.66 38.91 -9.28
CA LEU A 18 -15.61 37.51 -9.72
C LEU A 18 -16.47 36.61 -8.82
N ASN A 19 -17.31 35.78 -9.44
CA ASN A 19 -17.87 34.59 -8.80
C ASN A 19 -16.90 33.39 -8.94
N ILE A 20 -17.23 32.26 -8.30
CA ILE A 20 -16.41 31.05 -8.38
C ILE A 20 -16.19 30.61 -9.84
N ALA A 21 -17.22 30.60 -10.67
CA ALA A 21 -17.11 30.17 -12.07
C ALA A 21 -16.15 31.05 -12.88
N GLN A 22 -16.18 32.36 -12.68
CA GLN A 22 -15.31 33.33 -13.33
C GLN A 22 -13.89 33.30 -12.75
N MET A 23 -13.74 33.02 -11.46
CA MET A 23 -12.42 32.81 -10.84
C MET A 23 -11.74 31.56 -11.42
N LEU A 24 -12.47 30.45 -11.59
CA LEU A 24 -11.93 29.25 -12.24
C LEU A 24 -11.49 29.53 -13.69
N GLU A 25 -12.24 30.35 -14.44
CA GLU A 25 -11.81 30.80 -15.78
C GLU A 25 -10.58 31.70 -15.73
N HIS A 26 -10.54 32.63 -14.79
CA HIS A 26 -9.44 33.58 -14.63
C HIS A 26 -8.09 32.90 -14.35
N PHE A 27 -8.10 31.81 -13.59
CA PHE A 27 -6.91 31.00 -13.28
C PHE A 27 -6.78 29.75 -14.15
N GLU A 28 -7.57 29.62 -15.21
CA GLU A 28 -7.53 28.52 -16.19
C GLU A 28 -7.72 27.12 -15.56
N PHE A 29 -8.50 27.02 -14.49
CA PHE A 29 -8.81 25.74 -13.86
C PHE A 29 -9.89 24.95 -14.62
N PRO A 30 -9.71 23.64 -14.83
CA PRO A 30 -10.67 22.80 -15.56
C PRO A 30 -11.92 22.53 -14.72
N LYS A 31 -13.00 23.27 -14.97
CA LYS A 31 -14.29 23.21 -14.23
C LYS A 31 -14.89 21.80 -14.10
N ASP A 32 -14.64 20.92 -15.08
CA ASP A 32 -15.13 19.54 -15.08
C ASP A 32 -14.36 18.65 -14.09
N ARG A 33 -13.13 19.03 -13.69
CA ARG A 33 -12.19 18.20 -12.91
C ARG A 33 -11.84 18.74 -11.53
N VAL A 34 -12.44 19.86 -11.14
CA VAL A 34 -12.19 20.49 -9.84
C VAL A 34 -13.40 20.49 -8.92
N ALA A 35 -13.11 20.55 -7.62
CA ALA A 35 -14.06 20.93 -6.58
C ALA A 35 -13.56 22.21 -5.91
N VAL A 36 -14.50 23.05 -5.45
CA VAL A 36 -14.19 24.34 -4.83
C VAL A 36 -14.76 24.40 -3.43
N GLU A 37 -13.95 24.85 -2.50
CA GLU A 37 -14.31 25.25 -1.15
C GLU A 37 -14.08 26.75 -1.00
N ARG A 38 -14.96 27.44 -0.28
CA ARG A 38 -14.79 28.83 0.15
C ARG A 38 -15.00 28.91 1.65
N ASN A 39 -14.02 29.43 2.38
CA ASN A 39 -14.06 29.61 3.84
C ASN A 39 -14.52 28.33 4.58
N ARG A 40 -13.96 27.17 4.22
CA ARG A 40 -14.32 25.84 4.76
C ARG A 40 -15.71 25.29 4.40
N ALA A 41 -16.41 25.95 3.48
CA ALA A 41 -17.68 25.46 2.94
C ALA A 41 -17.51 25.03 1.48
N ILE A 42 -17.85 23.77 1.19
CA ILE A 42 -17.88 23.27 -0.19
C ILE A 42 -18.94 24.05 -0.98
N VAL A 43 -18.55 24.60 -2.13
CA VAL A 43 -19.48 25.28 -3.03
C VAL A 43 -19.93 24.28 -4.11
N PRO A 44 -21.21 23.83 -4.10
CA PRO A 44 -21.73 22.93 -5.11
C PRO A 44 -21.58 23.53 -6.52
N LYS A 45 -21.23 22.69 -7.52
CA LYS A 45 -21.06 23.12 -8.92
C LYS A 45 -22.19 24.02 -9.46
N PRO A 46 -23.48 23.73 -9.20
CA PRO A 46 -24.58 24.60 -9.68
C PRO A 46 -24.59 26.02 -9.10
N GLN A 47 -23.86 26.28 -8.00
CA GLN A 47 -23.82 27.58 -7.33
C GLN A 47 -22.60 28.41 -7.72
N TRP A 48 -21.72 27.91 -8.59
CA TRP A 48 -20.47 28.61 -8.92
C TRP A 48 -20.69 29.97 -9.58
N GLU A 49 -21.81 30.17 -10.28
CA GLU A 49 -22.15 31.44 -10.91
C GLU A 49 -22.79 32.45 -9.94
N SER A 50 -23.39 31.98 -8.83
CA SER A 50 -24.10 32.84 -7.88
C SER A 50 -23.27 33.23 -6.65
N VAL A 51 -22.18 32.52 -6.36
CA VAL A 51 -21.32 32.80 -5.21
C VAL A 51 -20.19 33.76 -5.61
N SER A 52 -20.34 35.04 -5.24
CA SER A 52 -19.31 36.09 -5.41
C SER A 52 -18.21 35.98 -4.36
N LEU A 53 -16.97 36.24 -4.78
CA LEU A 53 -15.81 36.37 -3.90
C LEU A 53 -15.75 37.77 -3.26
N GLY A 54 -15.20 37.84 -2.06
CA GLY A 54 -15.02 39.06 -1.28
C GLY A 54 -13.60 39.17 -0.72
N GLN A 55 -13.26 40.38 -0.26
CA GLN A 55 -11.97 40.66 0.38
C GLN A 55 -11.69 39.70 1.54
N GLY A 56 -10.53 39.04 1.49
CA GLY A 56 -10.04 38.13 2.52
C GLY A 56 -10.61 36.71 2.45
N ASP A 57 -11.39 36.35 1.42
CA ASP A 57 -11.87 34.98 1.26
C ASP A 57 -10.71 33.98 1.14
N GLU A 58 -10.85 32.84 1.81
CA GLU A 58 -10.02 31.66 1.57
C GLU A 58 -10.74 30.71 0.61
N VAL A 59 -10.09 30.33 -0.47
CA VAL A 59 -10.63 29.47 -1.52
C VAL A 59 -9.68 28.32 -1.76
N GLU A 60 -10.18 27.09 -1.67
CA GLU A 60 -9.44 25.88 -2.04
C GLU A 60 -10.05 25.30 -3.32
N VAL A 61 -9.20 25.02 -4.30
CA VAL A 61 -9.52 24.40 -5.58
C VAL A 61 -8.69 23.13 -5.68
N VAL A 62 -9.36 21.99 -5.57
CA VAL A 62 -8.73 20.66 -5.59
C VAL A 62 -9.10 19.90 -6.86
N HIS A 63 -8.19 19.03 -7.31
CA HIS A 63 -8.39 18.14 -8.46
C HIS A 63 -7.99 16.71 -8.10
N PHE A 64 -8.43 15.75 -8.92
CA PHE A 64 -8.04 14.36 -8.76
C PHE A 64 -6.58 14.14 -9.16
N VAL A 65 -5.77 13.60 -8.26
CA VAL A 65 -4.40 13.15 -8.53
C VAL A 65 -4.34 11.63 -8.58
N GLY A 66 -3.58 11.08 -9.53
CA GLY A 66 -3.20 9.67 -9.50
C GLY A 66 -2.18 9.43 -8.37
N GLY A 67 -2.40 8.40 -7.56
CA GLY A 67 -1.44 8.01 -6.52
C GLY A 67 -0.19 7.38 -7.11
N GLY A 68 0.97 7.67 -6.53
CA GLY A 68 2.26 7.10 -6.91
C GLY A 68 3.36 8.16 -6.97
N SER A 69 4.53 7.86 -6.40
CA SER A 69 5.71 8.69 -6.62
C SER A 69 6.17 8.47 -8.06
N GLY A 70 6.15 9.50 -8.91
CA GLY A 70 6.67 9.44 -10.29
C GLY A 70 8.19 9.22 -10.39
N THR A 71 8.82 8.82 -9.29
CA THR A 71 10.22 8.43 -9.22
C THR A 71 10.34 6.93 -9.43
N ASP A 72 11.09 6.52 -10.45
CA ASP A 72 11.62 5.15 -10.64
C ASP A 72 12.65 4.77 -9.57
N ALA A 73 12.43 5.19 -8.33
CA ALA A 73 13.32 4.90 -7.22
C ALA A 73 13.40 3.36 -7.05
N PRO A 74 14.59 2.81 -6.77
CA PRO A 74 14.75 1.37 -6.59
C PRO A 74 13.88 0.89 -5.41
N PHE A 75 13.25 -0.29 -5.54
CA PHE A 75 12.53 -0.90 -4.43
C PHE A 75 13.54 -1.57 -3.50
N VAL A 76 13.76 -1.00 -2.33
CA VAL A 76 14.78 -1.47 -1.36
C VAL A 76 14.10 -1.85 -0.05
N ILE A 77 14.33 -3.07 0.43
CA ILE A 77 13.93 -3.53 1.76
C ILE A 77 15.18 -4.02 2.48
N ALA A 78 15.41 -3.56 3.72
CA ALA A 78 16.52 -3.98 4.59
C ALA A 78 17.87 -4.20 3.84
N GLY A 79 18.25 -3.20 3.03
CA GLY A 79 19.51 -3.17 2.29
C GLY A 79 19.55 -3.97 0.97
N ARG A 80 18.52 -4.74 0.64
CA ARG A 80 18.41 -5.49 -0.62
C ARG A 80 17.53 -4.75 -1.62
N THR A 81 18.05 -4.56 -2.82
CA THR A 81 17.33 -3.96 -3.95
C THR A 81 16.59 -5.02 -4.75
N PHE A 82 15.38 -4.70 -5.15
CA PHE A 82 14.51 -5.48 -6.01
C PHE A 82 14.10 -4.62 -7.21
N LYS A 83 14.02 -5.24 -8.37
CA LYS A 83 13.42 -4.66 -9.59
C LYS A 83 11.91 -4.84 -9.57
N SER A 84 11.44 -6.00 -9.13
CA SER A 84 10.02 -6.31 -9.04
C SER A 84 9.42 -5.82 -7.73
N ARG A 85 8.30 -5.09 -7.82
CA ARG A 85 7.47 -4.68 -6.67
C ARG A 85 6.36 -5.69 -6.35
N LEU A 86 6.29 -6.79 -7.10
CA LEU A 86 5.29 -7.84 -6.93
C LEU A 86 5.86 -8.96 -6.06
N ILE A 87 5.33 -9.09 -4.84
CA ILE A 87 5.63 -10.19 -3.90
C ILE A 87 4.49 -11.20 -3.97
N VAL A 88 4.80 -12.49 -4.11
CA VAL A 88 3.80 -13.55 -4.33
C VAL A 88 3.81 -14.57 -3.20
N GLY A 89 2.66 -15.17 -2.87
CA GLY A 89 2.60 -16.28 -1.92
C GLY A 89 2.65 -17.63 -2.64
N THR A 90 3.08 -18.69 -1.95
CA THR A 90 3.17 -20.05 -2.54
C THR A 90 1.93 -20.92 -2.33
N GLY A 91 0.92 -20.42 -1.62
CA GLY A 91 -0.32 -21.16 -1.33
C GLY A 91 -1.35 -21.11 -2.48
N LYS A 92 -2.34 -22.00 -2.42
CA LYS A 92 -3.55 -22.03 -3.28
C LYS A 92 -3.36 -22.37 -4.76
N TYR A 93 -2.15 -22.72 -5.20
CA TYR A 93 -1.95 -23.26 -6.55
C TYR A 93 -2.49 -24.69 -6.67
N SER A 94 -2.98 -25.04 -7.85
CA SER A 94 -3.45 -26.40 -8.17
C SER A 94 -2.33 -27.44 -8.23
N SER A 95 -1.10 -27.01 -8.55
CA SER A 95 0.11 -27.83 -8.46
C SER A 95 1.37 -26.96 -8.31
N ASN A 96 2.47 -27.58 -7.87
CA ASN A 96 3.75 -26.88 -7.74
C ASN A 96 4.34 -26.46 -9.11
N GLN A 97 4.02 -27.19 -10.20
CA GLN A 97 4.42 -26.79 -11.55
C GLN A 97 3.72 -25.49 -11.99
N VAL A 98 2.42 -25.37 -11.69
CA VAL A 98 1.65 -24.15 -11.98
C VAL A 98 2.19 -22.98 -11.15
N MET A 99 2.53 -23.22 -9.87
CA MET A 99 3.18 -22.23 -9.02
C MET A 99 4.52 -21.74 -9.62
N ALA A 100 5.40 -22.67 -9.99
CA ALA A 100 6.71 -22.34 -10.57
C ALA A 100 6.58 -21.50 -11.85
N GLU A 101 5.62 -21.86 -12.72
CA GLU A 101 5.34 -21.11 -13.94
C GLU A 101 4.75 -19.71 -13.64
N ALA A 102 3.88 -19.59 -12.63
CA ALA A 102 3.35 -18.31 -12.19
C ALA A 102 4.45 -17.39 -11.62
N HIS A 103 5.38 -17.93 -10.83
CA HIS A 103 6.56 -17.18 -10.36
C HIS A 103 7.42 -16.71 -11.55
N ARG A 104 7.69 -17.60 -12.51
CA ARG A 104 8.49 -17.27 -13.69
C ARG A 104 7.87 -16.16 -14.53
N ARG A 105 6.57 -16.25 -14.82
CA ARG A 105 5.85 -15.27 -15.65
C ARG A 105 5.62 -13.93 -14.95
N SER A 106 5.41 -13.95 -13.63
CA SER A 106 5.21 -12.71 -12.86
C SER A 106 6.50 -11.90 -12.69
N GLY A 107 7.68 -12.53 -12.86
CA GLY A 107 8.97 -11.89 -12.63
C GLY A 107 9.17 -11.48 -11.16
N THR A 108 8.47 -12.14 -10.23
CA THR A 108 8.67 -11.90 -8.80
C THR A 108 10.08 -12.26 -8.38
N GLU A 109 10.66 -11.44 -7.51
CA GLU A 109 11.98 -11.67 -6.90
C GLU A 109 11.86 -12.07 -5.42
N MET A 110 10.64 -12.18 -4.90
CA MET A 110 10.37 -12.57 -3.52
C MET A 110 9.06 -13.35 -3.40
N VAL A 111 9.13 -14.54 -2.80
CA VAL A 111 7.97 -15.38 -2.52
C VAL A 111 7.83 -15.70 -1.04
N THR A 112 6.60 -15.72 -0.53
CA THR A 112 6.33 -16.03 0.87
C THR A 112 6.03 -17.51 1.06
N VAL A 113 6.67 -18.13 2.05
CA VAL A 113 6.52 -19.56 2.38
C VAL A 113 6.09 -19.71 3.84
N ALA A 114 5.05 -20.49 4.10
CA ALA A 114 4.62 -20.77 5.47
C ALA A 114 5.54 -21.81 6.13
N VAL A 115 6.03 -21.51 7.33
CA VAL A 115 6.77 -22.47 8.14
C VAL A 115 5.78 -23.41 8.80
N ARG A 116 5.81 -24.69 8.42
CA ARG A 116 4.90 -25.72 8.96
C ARG A 116 5.67 -26.92 9.49
N ARG A 117 5.04 -27.63 10.43
CA ARG A 117 5.56 -28.92 10.91
C ARG A 117 5.54 -29.93 9.76
N ILE A 118 6.54 -30.80 9.71
CA ILE A 118 6.59 -31.91 8.76
C ILE A 118 5.51 -32.92 9.15
N ASP A 119 4.64 -33.27 8.19
CA ASP A 119 3.74 -34.40 8.35
C ASP A 119 4.51 -35.70 8.10
N LEU A 120 4.74 -36.47 9.18
CA LEU A 120 5.48 -37.73 9.13
C LEU A 120 4.75 -38.85 8.35
N LYS A 121 3.46 -38.66 8.06
CA LYS A 121 2.64 -39.60 7.28
C LYS A 121 2.57 -39.23 5.80
N ALA A 122 3.05 -38.04 5.42
CA ALA A 122 3.05 -37.62 4.03
C ALA A 122 3.98 -38.52 3.20
N PRO A 123 3.61 -38.86 1.96
CA PRO A 123 4.49 -39.59 1.06
C PRO A 123 5.84 -38.89 0.97
N LYS A 124 6.93 -39.66 1.08
CA LYS A 124 8.26 -39.14 0.78
C LYS A 124 8.28 -38.70 -0.68
N GLY A 125 8.51 -37.42 -0.91
CA GLY A 125 8.39 -36.80 -2.23
C GLY A 125 9.12 -35.46 -2.28
N GLN A 126 8.94 -34.75 -3.40
CA GLN A 126 9.55 -33.45 -3.62
C GLN A 126 8.97 -32.39 -2.67
N SER A 127 9.85 -31.54 -2.15
CA SER A 127 9.51 -30.40 -1.32
C SER A 127 8.96 -29.26 -2.17
N LEU A 128 8.14 -28.39 -1.58
CA LEU A 128 7.75 -27.11 -2.18
C LEU A 128 8.98 -26.31 -2.66
N LEU A 129 10.07 -26.38 -1.89
CA LEU A 129 11.31 -25.66 -2.18
C LEU A 129 11.99 -26.13 -3.46
N ASP A 130 11.72 -27.35 -3.92
CA ASP A 130 12.29 -27.90 -5.16
C ASP A 130 11.69 -27.22 -6.41
N TYR A 131 10.60 -26.46 -6.24
CA TYR A 131 9.90 -25.74 -7.30
C TYR A 131 10.14 -24.22 -7.26
N ILE A 132 11.02 -23.75 -6.37
CA ILE A 132 11.39 -22.34 -6.25
C ILE A 132 12.83 -22.19 -6.73
N ASP A 133 13.02 -21.35 -7.75
CA ASP A 133 14.33 -20.94 -8.23
C ASP A 133 14.99 -20.01 -7.21
N ARG A 134 15.72 -20.59 -6.26
CA ARG A 134 16.33 -19.90 -5.11
C ARG A 134 17.54 -19.02 -5.47
N GLU A 135 18.08 -19.16 -6.69
CA GLU A 135 19.14 -18.28 -7.19
C GLU A 135 18.57 -16.91 -7.56
N ARG A 136 17.34 -16.89 -8.11
CA ARG A 136 16.66 -15.68 -8.54
C ARG A 136 15.66 -15.13 -7.52
N ILE A 137 14.99 -16.01 -6.78
CA ILE A 137 13.84 -15.66 -5.93
C ILE A 137 14.22 -15.77 -4.46
N MET A 138 14.08 -14.66 -3.73
CA MET A 138 14.21 -14.65 -2.27
C MET A 138 13.01 -15.35 -1.62
N ILE A 139 13.28 -16.20 -0.61
CA ILE A 139 12.24 -16.75 0.25
C ILE A 139 12.01 -15.81 1.44
N LEU A 140 10.75 -15.45 1.67
CA LEU A 140 10.30 -14.72 2.86
C LEU A 140 9.42 -15.64 3.72
N PRO A 141 9.98 -16.30 4.76
CA PRO A 141 9.18 -17.14 5.63
C PRO A 141 8.11 -16.30 6.35
N ASN A 142 6.94 -16.89 6.58
CA ASN A 142 5.86 -16.25 7.32
C ASN A 142 5.39 -17.11 8.49
N THR A 143 4.72 -16.45 9.44
CA THR A 143 4.12 -17.08 10.64
C THR A 143 2.63 -17.33 10.45
N ALA A 144 2.20 -17.70 9.23
CA ALA A 144 0.80 -17.96 8.94
C ALA A 144 0.20 -19.00 9.89
N ALA A 145 -1.08 -18.81 10.23
CA ALA A 145 -1.82 -19.62 11.20
C ALA A 145 -1.28 -19.57 12.65
N CYS A 146 -0.51 -18.54 13.02
CA CYS A 146 -0.22 -18.23 14.42
C CYS A 146 -1.28 -17.27 14.98
N TYR A 147 -1.87 -17.61 16.13
CA TYR A 147 -2.97 -16.86 16.76
C TYR A 147 -2.57 -16.20 18.08
N ASN A 148 -1.30 -16.27 18.44
CA ASN A 148 -0.74 -15.63 19.63
C ASN A 148 0.73 -15.28 19.40
N VAL A 149 1.27 -14.45 20.30
CA VAL A 149 2.65 -13.95 20.27
C VAL A 149 3.67 -15.08 20.31
N GLU A 150 3.48 -16.05 21.21
CA GLU A 150 4.42 -17.15 21.44
C GLU A 150 4.62 -17.99 20.18
N ASP A 151 3.52 -18.40 19.54
CA ASP A 151 3.54 -19.22 18.32
C ASP A 151 4.17 -18.45 17.16
N ALA A 152 3.87 -17.17 17.01
CA ALA A 152 4.45 -16.34 15.95
C ALA A 152 5.97 -16.19 16.12
N VAL A 153 6.43 -15.82 17.32
CA VAL A 153 7.87 -15.69 17.64
C VAL A 153 8.58 -17.02 17.46
N ARG A 154 8.00 -18.12 17.96
CA ARG A 154 8.57 -19.46 17.80
C ARG A 154 8.68 -19.85 16.33
N THR A 155 7.63 -19.61 15.54
CA THR A 155 7.58 -19.94 14.11
C THR A 155 8.59 -19.12 13.31
N ALA A 156 8.72 -17.82 13.62
CA ALA A 156 9.73 -16.95 13.02
C ALA A 156 11.16 -17.46 13.27
N ARG A 157 11.47 -17.81 14.53
CA ARG A 157 12.77 -18.38 14.91
C ARG A 157 13.03 -19.71 14.20
N LEU A 158 12.04 -20.60 14.15
CA LEU A 158 12.17 -21.87 13.40
C LEU A 158 12.42 -21.64 11.90
N GLY A 159 11.74 -20.66 11.29
CA GLY A 159 11.96 -20.30 9.89
C GLY A 159 13.39 -19.82 9.62
N ARG A 160 13.95 -19.04 10.55
CA ARG A 160 15.35 -18.61 10.52
C ARG A 160 16.31 -19.79 10.63
N GLU A 161 16.13 -20.65 11.64
CA GLU A 161 17.01 -21.82 11.86
C GLU A 161 16.89 -22.88 10.75
N ALA A 162 15.76 -22.92 10.02
CA ALA A 162 15.62 -23.74 8.82
C ALA A 162 16.44 -23.22 7.62
N GLY A 163 17.18 -22.11 7.77
CA GLY A 163 18.04 -21.53 6.76
C GLY A 163 17.29 -20.84 5.62
N LEU A 164 16.01 -20.49 5.82
CA LEU A 164 15.18 -19.87 4.77
C LEU A 164 15.51 -18.40 4.55
N SER A 165 15.61 -17.63 5.64
CA SER A 165 15.89 -16.19 5.60
C SER A 165 16.10 -15.65 7.03
N ASN A 166 16.84 -14.54 7.14
CA ASN A 166 16.85 -13.72 8.35
C ASN A 166 15.67 -12.72 8.41
N TRP A 167 14.87 -12.64 7.35
CA TRP A 167 13.65 -11.84 7.32
C TRP A 167 12.44 -12.72 7.60
N VAL A 168 11.39 -12.12 8.17
CA VAL A 168 10.10 -12.79 8.40
C VAL A 168 8.95 -11.87 7.99
N LYS A 169 7.95 -12.42 7.31
CA LYS A 169 6.63 -11.81 7.20
C LYS A 169 5.85 -12.20 8.45
N LEU A 170 5.88 -11.33 9.44
CA LEU A 170 5.22 -11.56 10.71
C LEU A 170 3.70 -11.41 10.55
N GLU A 171 2.98 -12.45 10.96
CA GLU A 171 1.53 -12.55 10.96
C GLU A 171 1.09 -13.07 12.33
N VAL A 172 0.19 -12.33 13.00
CA VAL A 172 -0.53 -12.79 14.19
C VAL A 172 -2.01 -12.59 13.93
N ILE A 173 -2.75 -13.68 13.85
CA ILE A 173 -4.15 -13.70 13.40
C ILE A 173 -5.07 -13.59 14.62
N GLY A 174 -6.05 -12.66 14.57
CA GLY A 174 -7.02 -12.48 15.64
C GLY A 174 -8.13 -13.54 15.65
N ASP A 175 -8.61 -13.95 14.47
CA ASP A 175 -9.58 -15.04 14.36
C ASP A 175 -9.52 -15.81 13.03
N GLU A 176 -9.91 -17.08 13.06
CA GLU A 176 -9.85 -17.99 11.90
C GLU A 176 -10.83 -17.63 10.78
N ARG A 177 -11.91 -16.89 11.07
CA ARG A 177 -12.97 -16.59 10.12
C ARG A 177 -12.63 -15.39 9.26
N THR A 178 -12.20 -14.29 9.88
CA THR A 178 -11.88 -13.04 9.18
C THR A 178 -10.44 -12.99 8.70
N LEU A 179 -9.54 -13.74 9.38
CA LEU A 179 -8.09 -13.64 9.22
C LEU A 179 -7.55 -12.23 9.47
N PHE A 180 -8.31 -11.38 10.15
CA PHE A 180 -7.88 -10.04 10.53
C PHE A 180 -6.74 -10.14 11.54
N PRO A 181 -5.70 -9.29 11.46
CA PRO A 181 -4.58 -9.37 12.38
C PRO A 181 -4.99 -8.95 13.79
N ASP A 182 -4.47 -9.65 14.81
CA ASP A 182 -4.42 -9.11 16.16
C ASP A 182 -3.29 -8.07 16.19
N THR A 183 -3.66 -6.79 16.15
CA THR A 183 -2.69 -5.70 16.07
C THR A 183 -1.87 -5.54 17.34
N GLY A 184 -2.44 -5.85 18.51
CA GLY A 184 -1.74 -5.78 19.79
C GLY A 184 -0.66 -6.84 19.88
N ALA A 185 -1.05 -8.10 19.61
CA ALA A 185 -0.13 -9.22 19.60
C ALA A 185 0.93 -9.09 18.49
N LEU A 186 0.58 -8.55 17.32
CA LEU A 186 1.52 -8.29 16.23
C LEU A 186 2.62 -7.29 16.65
N ILE A 187 2.26 -6.20 17.32
CA ILE A 187 3.21 -5.22 17.85
C ILE A 187 4.11 -5.85 18.91
N GLU A 188 3.55 -6.66 19.80
CA GLU A 188 4.31 -7.34 20.85
C GLU A 188 5.34 -8.32 20.25
N ALA A 189 4.91 -9.18 19.32
CA ALA A 189 5.81 -10.10 18.62
C ALA A 189 6.92 -9.37 17.86
N THR A 190 6.61 -8.21 17.27
CA THR A 190 7.60 -7.35 16.58
C THR A 190 8.68 -6.84 17.53
N LYS A 191 8.36 -6.52 18.79
CA LYS A 191 9.35 -6.04 19.76
C LYS A 191 10.30 -7.14 20.25
N ILE A 192 9.90 -8.40 20.14
CA ILE A 192 10.67 -9.56 20.60
C ILE A 192 11.69 -10.04 19.56
N LEU A 193 11.40 -9.82 18.28
CA LEU A 193 12.19 -10.28 17.12
C LEU A 193 13.16 -9.21 16.64
#